data_AF-A0A4Q9M0G8-F1
#
_entry.id   AF-A0A4Q9M0G8-F1
#
_cell.length_a   1.000
_cell.length_b   1.000
_cell.length_c   1.000
_cell.angle_alpha   90.00
_cell.angle_beta   90.00
_cell.angle_gamma   90.00
#
_symmetry.space_group_name_H-M   'P 1'
#
loop_
_entity.id
_entity.type
_entity.pdbx_description
1 polymer ?
#
loop_
_entity_poly.entity_id
_entity_poly.type
_entity_poly.pdbx_seq_one_letter_code
_entity_poly.pdbx_strand_id
1 'polypeptide(L)'
;MQDLKRFRIYDCRIDKRDKHLFENLTSLIYLEIENCKFKNIKFNCLFNSEKEYVIEELILIKIELYRSDIDLITAFKHLNPIVFDCCYTPDKCFLKIDSKYILKLEYLNISYSVSSNFIEEKNHLLDQMSMNSLIITSHSYHN
;
A
#
# COMPACT_ATOMS: atom_id res chain seq x y z
N MET A 1 -24.20 4.02 -2.84
CA MET A 1 -22.93 4.53 -2.28
C MET A 1 -21.94 4.95 -3.37
N GLN A 2 -22.40 5.40 -4.55
CA GLN A 2 -21.54 5.71 -5.70
C GLN A 2 -20.86 7.08 -5.61
N ASP A 3 -21.26 7.95 -4.67
CA ASP A 3 -20.74 9.31 -4.55
C ASP A 3 -19.69 9.50 -3.45
N LEU A 4 -19.30 8.43 -2.75
CA LEU A 4 -18.33 8.54 -1.66
C LEU A 4 -16.97 8.91 -2.24
N LYS A 5 -16.49 10.13 -1.95
CA LYS A 5 -15.20 10.65 -2.44
C LYS A 5 -14.05 10.39 -1.50
N ARG A 6 -14.31 10.30 -0.19
CA ARG A 6 -13.28 10.09 0.84
C ARG A 6 -13.73 9.01 1.80
N PHE A 7 -12.85 8.04 2.05
CA PHE A 7 -13.15 6.94 2.96
C PHE A 7 -11.95 6.64 3.85
N ARG A 8 -12.23 6.43 5.12
CA ARG A 8 -11.26 6.23 6.19
C ARG A 8 -11.70 5.07 7.06
N ILE A 9 -10.79 4.15 7.34
CA ILE A 9 -11.08 2.98 8.16
C ILE A 9 -9.94 2.78 9.15
N TYR A 10 -10.30 2.64 10.43
CA TYR A 10 -9.36 2.52 11.54
C TYR A 10 -9.71 1.30 12.38
N ASP A 11 -8.69 0.58 12.87
CA ASP A 11 -8.80 -0.43 13.93
C ASP A 11 -9.82 -1.56 13.69
N CYS A 12 -10.06 -1.89 12.41
CA CYS A 12 -11.06 -2.88 12.01
C CYS A 12 -10.44 -4.24 11.62
N ARG A 13 -11.28 -5.27 11.58
CA ARG A 13 -10.97 -6.56 10.96
C ARG A 13 -11.70 -6.62 9.63
N ILE A 14 -10.96 -6.82 8.55
CA ILE A 14 -11.50 -6.85 7.20
C ILE A 14 -11.35 -8.27 6.66
N ASP A 15 -12.43 -8.84 6.13
CA ASP A 15 -12.41 -10.15 5.48
C ASP A 15 -13.18 -10.16 4.15
N LYS A 16 -13.30 -11.34 3.53
CA LYS A 16 -13.96 -11.51 2.22
C LYS A 16 -15.38 -10.93 2.18
N ARG A 17 -16.07 -10.90 3.32
CA ARG A 17 -17.42 -10.36 3.41
C ARG A 17 -17.44 -8.87 3.18
N ASP A 18 -16.37 -8.13 3.47
CA ASP A 18 -16.29 -6.69 3.31
C ASP A 18 -15.95 -6.26 1.87
N LYS A 19 -15.51 -7.21 1.02
CA LYS A 19 -15.12 -6.92 -0.37
C LYS A 19 -16.17 -6.13 -1.16
N HIS A 20 -17.45 -6.48 -1.00
CA HIS A 20 -18.54 -5.83 -1.72
C HIS A 20 -18.67 -4.32 -1.42
N LEU A 21 -18.16 -3.88 -0.26
CA LEU A 21 -18.12 -2.47 0.11
C LEU A 21 -17.09 -1.73 -0.75
N PHE A 22 -15.89 -2.28 -0.90
CA PHE A 22 -14.78 -1.66 -1.61
C PHE A 22 -14.90 -1.77 -3.13
N GLU A 23 -15.39 -2.90 -3.64
CA GLU A 23 -15.42 -3.14 -5.09
C GLU A 23 -16.33 -2.17 -5.84
N ASN A 24 -17.22 -1.47 -5.12
CA ASN A 24 -18.16 -0.49 -5.66
C ASN A 24 -17.73 0.97 -5.45
N LEU A 25 -16.61 1.21 -4.77
CA LEU A 25 -16.04 2.55 -4.52
C LEU A 25 -15.21 3.06 -5.71
N THR A 26 -15.74 2.94 -6.94
CA THR A 26 -15.02 3.36 -8.17
C THR A 26 -14.81 4.86 -8.28
N SER A 27 -15.64 5.65 -7.59
CA SER A 27 -15.59 7.12 -7.56
C SER A 27 -14.77 7.69 -6.38
N LEU A 28 -14.14 6.82 -5.59
CA LEU A 28 -13.37 7.20 -4.42
C LEU A 28 -12.07 7.88 -4.85
N ILE A 29 -11.83 9.07 -4.32
CA ILE A 29 -10.63 9.88 -4.58
C ILE A 29 -9.60 9.64 -3.50
N TYR A 30 -10.04 9.55 -2.23
CA TYR A 30 -9.19 9.39 -1.06
C TYR A 30 -9.52 8.11 -0.30
N LEU A 31 -8.51 7.28 -0.08
CA LEU A 31 -8.59 6.10 0.77
C LEU A 31 -7.50 6.11 1.83
N GLU A 32 -7.92 5.97 3.09
CA GLU A 32 -7.01 5.75 4.20
C GLU A 32 -7.44 4.51 4.99
N ILE A 33 -6.49 3.60 5.19
CA ILE A 33 -6.69 2.41 6.01
C ILE A 33 -5.57 2.35 7.04
N GLU A 34 -5.94 2.42 8.31
CA GLU A 34 -5.00 2.36 9.42
C GLU A 34 -5.30 1.20 10.36
N ASN A 35 -4.24 0.49 10.74
CA ASN A 35 -4.24 -0.56 11.77
C ASN A 35 -5.34 -1.62 11.57
N CYS A 36 -5.72 -1.87 10.32
CA CYS A 36 -6.72 -2.86 9.97
C CYS A 36 -6.08 -4.23 9.76
N LYS A 37 -6.73 -5.27 10.30
CA LYS A 37 -6.26 -6.66 10.15
C LYS A 37 -7.04 -7.37 9.06
N PHE A 38 -6.33 -7.75 8.00
CA PHE A 38 -6.86 -8.52 6.88
C PHE A 38 -6.89 -10.02 7.23
N LYS A 39 -8.09 -10.59 7.39
CA LYS A 39 -8.27 -12.01 7.75
C LYS A 39 -8.48 -12.87 6.51
N ASN A 40 -7.52 -13.73 6.20
CA ASN A 40 -7.57 -14.66 5.07
C ASN A 40 -7.81 -13.97 3.71
N ILE A 41 -7.44 -12.69 3.62
CA ILE A 41 -7.45 -11.86 2.42
C ILE A 41 -6.22 -10.95 2.45
N LYS A 42 -5.90 -10.35 1.31
CA LYS A 42 -4.89 -9.30 1.17
C LYS A 42 -5.59 -8.00 0.79
N PHE A 43 -4.89 -6.87 0.88
CA PHE A 43 -5.45 -5.56 0.50
C PHE A 43 -5.98 -5.56 -0.94
N ASN A 44 -5.25 -6.19 -1.87
CA ASN A 44 -5.64 -6.24 -3.27
C ASN A 44 -6.98 -6.95 -3.51
N CYS A 45 -7.37 -7.87 -2.62
CA CYS A 45 -8.61 -8.62 -2.73
C CYS A 45 -9.86 -7.77 -2.49
N LEU A 46 -9.69 -6.56 -1.96
CA LEU A 46 -10.79 -5.60 -1.79
C LEU A 46 -11.25 -4.98 -3.11
N PHE A 47 -10.39 -4.96 -4.12
CA PHE A 47 -10.65 -4.31 -5.40
C PHE A 47 -10.96 -5.34 -6.48
N ASN A 48 -11.78 -4.93 -7.45
CA ASN A 48 -12.07 -5.73 -8.63
C ASN A 48 -11.13 -5.27 -9.76
N SER A 49 -10.28 -6.17 -10.24
CA SER A 49 -9.30 -5.89 -11.30
C SER A 49 -9.90 -5.47 -12.65
N GLU A 50 -11.19 -5.75 -12.88
CA GLU A 50 -11.90 -5.36 -14.10
C GLU A 50 -12.47 -3.93 -14.03
N LYS A 51 -12.48 -3.31 -12.84
CA LYS A 51 -13.00 -1.96 -12.64
C LYS A 51 -11.88 -0.93 -12.60
N GLU A 52 -12.17 0.24 -13.14
CA GLU A 52 -11.32 1.42 -13.01
C GLU A 52 -11.67 2.17 -11.72
N TYR A 53 -10.64 2.47 -10.93
CA TYR A 53 -10.74 3.23 -9.69
C TYR A 53 -10.04 4.57 -9.89
N VAL A 54 -10.71 5.66 -9.49
CA VAL A 54 -10.18 7.03 -9.57
C VAL A 54 -9.44 7.48 -8.31
N ILE A 55 -8.88 6.54 -7.54
CA ILE A 55 -8.17 6.87 -6.31
C ILE A 55 -6.93 7.70 -6.66
N GLU A 56 -6.89 8.91 -6.12
CA GLU A 56 -5.81 9.88 -6.26
C GLU A 56 -4.90 9.85 -5.03
N GLU A 57 -5.46 9.67 -3.83
CA GLU A 57 -4.71 9.64 -2.57
C GLU A 57 -4.91 8.29 -1.86
N LEU A 58 -3.81 7.58 -1.60
CA LEU A 58 -3.81 6.33 -0.84
C LEU A 58 -2.87 6.41 0.36
N ILE A 59 -3.43 6.22 1.54
CA ILE A 59 -2.69 6.20 2.80
C ILE A 59 -2.91 4.84 3.47
N LEU A 60 -1.84 4.07 3.64
CA LEU A 60 -1.86 2.79 4.36
C LEU A 60 -0.95 2.91 5.58
N ILE A 61 -1.51 2.68 6.77
CA ILE A 61 -0.80 2.82 8.04
C ILE A 61 -0.90 1.51 8.82
N LYS A 62 0.24 0.95 9.25
CA LYS A 62 0.30 -0.31 10.01
C LYS A 62 -0.43 -1.46 9.32
N ILE A 63 -0.33 -1.52 7.99
CA ILE A 63 -0.93 -2.56 7.16
C ILE A 63 0.12 -3.58 6.76
N GLU A 64 -0.23 -4.86 6.82
CA GLU A 64 0.56 -5.92 6.21
C GLU A 64 0.34 -5.92 4.70
N LEU A 65 1.42 -5.71 3.95
CA LEU A 65 1.44 -5.59 2.49
C LEU A 65 2.24 -6.72 1.85
N TYR A 66 1.68 -7.28 0.79
CA TYR A 66 2.30 -8.28 -0.06
C TYR A 66 2.57 -7.70 -1.44
N ARG A 67 3.39 -8.41 -2.23
CA ARG A 67 3.68 -8.03 -3.61
C ARG A 67 2.42 -7.80 -4.46
N SER A 68 1.40 -8.62 -4.28
CA SER A 68 0.12 -8.46 -5.00
C SER A 68 -0.63 -7.17 -4.67
N ASP A 69 -0.40 -6.62 -3.47
CA ASP A 69 -0.98 -5.34 -3.05
C ASP A 69 -0.25 -4.19 -3.75
N ILE A 70 1.07 -4.26 -3.82
CA ILE A 70 1.89 -3.33 -4.58
C ILE A 70 1.54 -3.37 -6.08
N ASP A 71 1.39 -4.57 -6.66
CA ASP A 71 1.01 -4.75 -8.07
C ASP A 71 -0.34 -4.05 -8.37
N LEU A 72 -1.32 -4.15 -7.47
CA LEU A 72 -2.59 -3.42 -7.61
C LEU A 72 -2.39 -1.90 -7.49
N ILE A 73 -1.68 -1.45 -6.45
CA ILE A 73 -1.49 -0.03 -6.16
C ILE A 73 -0.81 0.67 -7.35
N THR A 74 0.19 0.02 -7.94
CA THR A 74 0.87 0.55 -9.14
C THR A 74 -0.03 0.59 -10.39
N ALA A 75 -1.11 -0.20 -10.43
CA ALA A 75 -2.09 -0.16 -11.51
C ALA A 75 -3.07 1.02 -11.42
N PHE A 76 -3.16 1.73 -10.28
CA PHE A 76 -4.01 2.91 -10.15
C PHE A 76 -3.42 4.09 -10.95
N LYS A 77 -4.13 4.45 -12.03
CA LYS A 77 -3.67 5.47 -12.99
C LYS A 77 -3.59 6.87 -12.38
N HIS A 78 -4.59 7.22 -11.56
CA HIS A 78 -4.77 8.55 -10.97
C HIS A 78 -3.98 8.77 -9.68
N LEU A 79 -3.39 7.71 -9.14
CA LEU A 79 -2.78 7.73 -7.82
C LEU A 79 -1.53 8.61 -7.78
N ASN A 80 -1.58 9.66 -6.96
CA ASN A 80 -0.51 10.58 -6.58
C ASN A 80 -1.07 11.58 -5.54
N PRO A 81 -0.65 11.59 -4.25
CA PRO A 81 0.45 10.83 -3.63
C PRO A 81 0.09 9.45 -3.03
N ILE A 82 1.12 8.69 -2.66
CA ILE A 82 1.04 7.44 -1.90
C ILE A 82 1.82 7.56 -0.59
N VAL A 83 1.19 7.17 0.51
CA VAL A 83 1.80 7.12 1.85
C VAL A 83 1.71 5.70 2.39
N PHE A 84 2.87 5.12 2.69
CA PHE A 84 2.98 3.89 3.49
C PHE A 84 3.67 4.24 4.80
N ASP A 85 2.97 4.12 5.92
CA ASP A 85 3.53 4.40 7.25
C ASP A 85 3.44 3.19 8.18
N CYS A 86 4.57 2.80 8.76
CA CYS A 86 4.70 1.64 9.62
C CYS A 86 4.09 0.35 9.02
N CYS A 87 4.03 0.23 7.69
CA CYS A 87 3.52 -0.97 7.03
C CYS A 87 4.48 -2.14 7.22
N TYR A 88 3.95 -3.36 7.25
CA TYR A 88 4.75 -4.58 7.41
C TYR A 88 4.82 -5.34 6.10
N THR A 89 6.02 -5.75 5.69
CA THR A 89 6.20 -6.62 4.52
C THR A 89 6.88 -7.93 4.93
N PRO A 90 6.21 -9.09 4.73
CA PRO A 90 6.86 -10.38 4.94
C PRO A 90 7.82 -10.74 3.78
N ASP A 91 7.55 -10.23 2.57
CA ASP A 91 8.28 -10.53 1.34
C ASP A 91 9.02 -9.29 0.78
N LYS A 92 9.91 -9.51 -0.20
CA LYS A 92 10.58 -8.45 -0.96
C LYS A 92 9.62 -7.79 -1.98
N CYS A 93 8.71 -6.96 -1.49
CA CYS A 93 7.57 -6.44 -2.27
C CYS A 93 7.95 -5.27 -3.20
N PHE A 94 9.06 -4.58 -2.92
CA PHE A 94 9.51 -3.36 -3.58
C PHE A 94 10.61 -3.58 -4.64
N LEU A 95 11.29 -4.73 -4.66
CA LEU A 95 12.39 -5.03 -5.62
C LEU A 95 12.04 -4.94 -7.12
N LYS A 96 10.76 -4.98 -7.49
CA LYS A 96 10.33 -4.94 -8.88
C LYS A 96 9.48 -3.74 -9.24
N ILE A 97 9.39 -2.76 -8.34
CA ILE A 97 8.69 -1.52 -8.62
C ILE A 97 9.59 -0.67 -9.53
N ASP A 98 9.00 -0.21 -10.63
CA ASP A 98 9.61 0.73 -11.59
C ASP A 98 9.70 2.15 -10.99
N SER A 99 10.80 2.84 -11.26
CA SER A 99 11.06 4.26 -10.96
C SER A 99 9.83 5.18 -11.09
N LYS A 100 9.00 5.01 -12.12
CA LYS A 100 7.81 5.87 -12.33
C LYS A 100 6.77 5.79 -11.21
N TYR A 101 6.64 4.65 -10.54
CA TYR A 101 5.71 4.47 -9.42
C TYR A 101 6.34 4.96 -8.12
N ILE A 102 7.65 4.82 -8.04
CA ILE A 102 8.47 5.34 -6.96
C ILE A 102 8.36 6.86 -6.92
N LEU A 103 8.35 7.57 -8.06
CA LEU A 103 8.15 9.02 -8.12
C LEU A 103 6.78 9.51 -7.57
N LYS A 104 5.79 8.61 -7.42
CA LYS A 104 4.48 8.92 -6.82
C LYS A 104 4.47 8.74 -5.28
N LEU A 105 5.50 8.13 -4.70
CA LEU A 105 5.62 7.92 -3.26
C LEU A 105 6.02 9.23 -2.58
N GLU A 106 5.16 9.71 -1.69
CA GLU A 106 5.45 10.88 -0.86
C GLU A 106 6.14 10.47 0.43
N TYR A 107 5.76 9.33 1.01
CA TYR A 107 6.30 8.84 2.28
C TYR A 107 6.32 7.31 2.34
N LEU A 108 7.43 6.75 2.83
CA LEU A 108 7.67 5.31 2.91
C LEU A 108 8.39 4.89 4.18
N ASN A 109 7.64 4.50 5.20
CA ASN A 109 8.13 3.86 6.40
C ASN A 109 7.64 2.41 6.47
N ILE A 110 8.55 1.44 6.34
CA ILE A 110 8.22 0.02 6.27
C ILE A 110 9.04 -0.78 7.28
N SER A 111 8.34 -1.60 8.06
CA SER A 111 8.93 -2.62 8.92
C SER A 111 9.07 -3.94 8.17
N TYR A 112 10.23 -4.59 8.35
CA TYR A 112 10.55 -5.84 7.67
C TYR A 112 10.61 -6.99 8.66
N SER A 113 10.06 -8.13 8.25
CA SER A 113 10.14 -9.38 9.00
C SER A 113 11.55 -9.98 9.01
N VAL A 114 12.28 -9.82 7.90
CA VAL A 114 13.60 -10.40 7.66
C VAL A 114 14.57 -9.27 7.31
N SER A 115 15.64 -9.13 8.09
CA SER A 115 16.62 -8.02 7.95
C SER A 115 17.37 -8.02 6.61
N SER A 116 17.59 -9.18 5.99
CA SER A 116 18.23 -9.25 4.67
C SER A 116 17.34 -8.72 3.53
N ASN A 117 16.01 -8.91 3.64
CA ASN A 117 15.07 -8.32 2.69
C ASN A 117 15.17 -6.79 2.71
N PHE A 118 15.24 -6.20 3.91
CA PHE A 118 15.38 -4.74 4.08
C PHE A 118 16.56 -4.16 3.32
N ILE A 119 17.75 -4.77 3.41
CA ILE A 119 18.97 -4.22 2.80
C ILE A 119 18.82 -4.17 1.27
N GLU A 120 18.32 -5.24 0.67
CA GLU A 120 18.17 -5.36 -0.78
C GLU A 120 17.10 -4.40 -1.32
N GLU A 121 15.93 -4.34 -0.66
CA GLU A 121 14.84 -3.43 -1.05
C GLU A 121 15.24 -1.97 -0.87
N LYS A 122 15.94 -1.65 0.22
CA LYS A 122 16.46 -0.31 0.47
C LYS A 122 17.40 0.14 -0.64
N ASN A 123 18.37 -0.70 -1.01
CA ASN A 123 19.33 -0.35 -2.06
C ASN A 123 18.62 -0.16 -3.41
N HIS A 124 17.70 -1.07 -3.77
CA HIS A 124 16.88 -0.94 -4.97
C HIS A 124 16.09 0.37 -4.97
N LEU A 125 15.39 0.71 -3.88
CA LEU A 125 14.61 1.94 -3.77
C LEU A 125 15.48 3.20 -3.86
N LEU A 126 16.68 3.18 -3.27
CA LEU A 126 17.64 4.29 -3.35
C LEU A 126 18.18 4.48 -4.78
N ASP A 127 18.45 3.39 -5.50
CA ASP A 127 18.91 3.45 -6.90
C ASP A 127 17.85 4.04 -7.84
N GLN A 128 16.58 3.91 -7.49
CA GLN A 128 15.46 4.40 -8.28
C GLN A 128 15.03 5.84 -7.92
N MET A 129 15.55 6.46 -6.86
CA MET A 129 15.09 7.77 -6.35
C MET A 129 16.17 8.84 -6.29
N SER A 130 15.88 10.04 -6.81
CA SER A 130 16.63 11.26 -6.52
C SER A 130 16.23 11.84 -5.14
N MET A 131 16.83 11.31 -4.07
CA MET A 131 16.97 11.77 -2.66
C MET A 131 15.89 12.55 -1.87
N ASN A 132 14.84 13.13 -2.44
CA ASN A 132 14.14 14.25 -1.79
C ASN A 132 12.84 13.96 -1.00
N SER A 133 12.40 12.72 -0.79
CA SER A 133 11.17 12.47 0.01
C SER A 133 11.13 11.16 0.81
N LEU A 134 12.19 10.35 0.80
CA LEU A 134 12.13 8.99 1.35
C LEU A 134 12.74 8.88 2.75
N ILE A 135 11.90 8.74 3.78
CA ILE A 135 12.34 8.37 5.13
C ILE A 135 12.19 6.85 5.29
N ILE A 136 13.20 6.09 4.84
CA ILE A 136 13.21 4.63 5.08
C ILE A 136 13.66 4.36 6.52
N THR A 137 12.72 4.02 7.38
CA THR A 137 13.00 3.46 8.71
C THR A 137 12.61 1.99 8.74
N SER A 138 13.46 1.15 9.35
CA SER A 138 13.14 -0.26 9.58
C SER A 138 13.19 -0.59 11.07
N HIS A 139 12.25 -1.43 11.47
CA HIS A 139 12.24 -2.08 12.78
C HIS A 139 12.29 -3.59 12.53
N SER A 140 13.37 -4.23 12.96
CA SER A 140 13.47 -5.68 12.93
C SER A 140 12.74 -6.25 14.14
N TYR A 141 11.67 -6.99 13.92
CA TYR A 141 11.05 -7.79 14.96
C TYR A 141 11.87 -9.08 15.11
N HIS A 142 12.61 -9.19 16.20
CA HIS A 142 13.11 -10.49 16.64
C HIS A 142 11.92 -11.23 17.27
N ASN A 143 11.42 -12.26 16.59
CA ASN A 143 10.60 -13.28 17.23
C ASN A 143 11.46 -14.09 18.22
#